data_AF-C1JCC7-F1
#
_entry.id   AF-C1JCC7-F1
#
_cell.length_a   1.000
_cell.length_b   1.000
_cell.length_c   1.000
_cell.angle_alpha   90.00
_cell.angle_beta   90.00
_cell.angle_gamma   90.00
#
_symmetry.space_group_name_H-M   'P 1'
#
loop_
_entity.id
_entity.type
_entity.pdbx_description
1 polymer ?
#
loop_
_entity_poly.entity_id
_entity_poly.type
_entity_poly.pdbx_seq_one_letter_code
_entity_poly.pdbx_strand_id
1 'polypeptide(L)'
;EPLDKCAVADYEQIQCGPPGISGAECEAINCCFNGQQCHYGKAVTVQCIRDGQFVVVVARDVTLPRLSLDSVHLLGGNDPPCSPVGSTPSFAIYQFPVTACGTSMMEDSGYVVYENRMTSSYEVGIGPLGSITRDSHFELLFQCR
;
A
#
# COMPACT_ATOMS: atom_id res chain seq x y z
N GLU A 1 0.84 -17.13 14.66
CA GLU A 1 1.76 -16.09 15.20
C GLU A 1 1.36 -14.74 14.65
N PRO A 2 1.48 -13.64 15.41
CA PRO A 2 1.41 -12.33 14.81
C PRO A 2 2.56 -12.24 13.79
N LEU A 3 2.24 -11.93 12.54
CA LEU A 3 3.25 -11.64 11.52
C LEU A 3 4.15 -10.53 12.06
N ASP A 4 5.44 -10.81 12.22
CA ASP A 4 6.41 -9.76 12.51
C ASP A 4 6.47 -8.83 11.30
N LYS A 5 5.87 -7.64 11.45
CA LYS A 5 5.77 -6.60 10.42
C LYS A 5 7.13 -6.26 9.84
N CYS A 6 8.20 -6.29 10.64
CA CYS A 6 9.52 -5.85 10.21
C CYS A 6 10.42 -6.99 9.71
N ALA A 7 9.95 -8.24 9.74
CA ALA A 7 10.71 -9.39 9.24
C ALA A 7 10.66 -9.49 7.71
N VAL A 8 11.21 -8.50 7.00
CA VAL A 8 11.38 -8.49 5.53
C VAL A 8 12.77 -8.98 5.18
N ALA A 9 12.88 -9.95 4.25
CA ALA A 9 14.19 -10.46 3.84
C ALA A 9 15.04 -9.35 3.20
N ASP A 10 16.35 -9.32 3.49
CA ASP A 10 17.22 -8.20 3.09
C ASP A 10 17.21 -7.90 1.59
N TYR A 11 17.06 -8.91 0.73
CA TYR A 11 17.00 -8.75 -0.72
C TYR A 11 15.63 -8.24 -1.23
N GLU A 12 14.59 -8.25 -0.39
CA GLU A 12 13.25 -7.72 -0.69
C GLU A 12 13.01 -6.35 -0.05
N GLN A 13 13.91 -5.88 0.81
CA GLN A 13 13.78 -4.60 1.49
C GLN A 13 13.85 -3.45 0.48
N ILE A 14 12.86 -2.57 0.55
CA ILE A 14 12.80 -1.33 -0.23
C ILE A 14 13.01 -0.18 0.74
N GLN A 15 13.90 0.76 0.39
CA GLN A 15 14.18 1.93 1.22
C GLN A 15 12.92 2.76 1.45
N CYS A 16 12.72 3.15 2.70
CA CYS A 16 11.66 4.05 3.13
C CYS A 16 12.27 5.31 3.73
N GLY A 17 11.70 6.47 3.41
CA GLY A 17 12.18 7.75 3.93
C GLY A 17 13.51 8.22 3.32
N PRO A 18 13.98 9.41 3.74
CA PRO A 18 15.22 10.01 3.24
C PRO A 18 16.48 9.28 3.72
N PRO A 19 17.60 9.42 2.98
CA PRO A 19 18.88 8.85 3.38
C PRO A 19 19.35 9.43 4.73
N GLY A 20 19.83 8.56 5.63
CA GLY A 20 20.33 8.97 6.95
C GLY A 20 19.25 9.24 8.00
N ILE A 21 17.98 8.91 7.73
CA ILE A 21 16.89 8.98 8.71
C ILE A 21 17.21 8.17 9.98
N SER A 22 16.90 8.73 11.14
CA SER A 22 17.05 8.01 12.41
C SER A 22 16.01 6.88 12.55
N GLY A 23 16.28 5.88 13.40
CA GLY A 23 15.31 4.82 13.66
C GLY A 23 13.96 5.33 14.15
N ALA A 24 13.97 6.32 15.05
CA ALA A 24 12.73 6.92 15.58
C ALA A 24 11.92 7.65 14.50
N GLU A 25 12.59 8.40 13.61
CA GLU A 25 11.92 9.07 12.49
C GLU A 25 11.40 8.06 11.46
N CYS A 26 12.13 6.98 11.21
CA CYS A 26 11.71 5.88 10.33
C CYS A 26 10.42 5.21 10.84
N GLU A 27 10.36 4.92 12.13
CA GLU A 27 9.18 4.35 12.77
C GLU A 27 8.01 5.35 12.76
N ALA A 28 8.27 6.64 12.92
CA ALA A 28 7.26 7.70 12.86
C ALA A 28 6.58 7.81 11.49
N ILE A 29 7.26 7.43 10.40
CA ILE A 29 6.68 7.31 9.05
C ILE A 29 6.14 5.90 8.73
N ASN A 30 5.88 5.11 9.79
CA ASN A 30 5.33 3.75 9.76
C ASN A 30 6.21 2.69 9.08
N CYS A 31 7.51 2.95 8.95
CA CYS A 31 8.50 2.03 8.40
C CYS A 31 9.30 1.30 9.49
N CYS A 32 10.14 0.36 9.07
CA CYS A 32 10.96 -0.48 9.94
C CYS A 32 12.44 -0.08 9.83
N PHE A 33 13.16 -0.04 10.95
CA PHE A 33 14.58 0.27 10.97
C PHE A 33 15.39 -0.95 11.42
N ASN A 34 16.37 -1.37 10.63
CA ASN A 34 17.21 -2.55 10.95
C ASN A 34 18.56 -2.18 11.61
N GLY A 35 18.71 -0.95 12.11
CA GLY A 35 19.96 -0.43 12.65
C GLY A 35 20.84 0.28 11.62
N GLN A 36 20.63 0.04 10.32
CA GLN A 36 21.39 0.66 9.24
C GLN A 36 20.52 1.42 8.24
N GLN A 37 19.37 0.85 7.85
CA GLN A 37 18.47 1.44 6.87
C GLN A 37 17.01 1.38 7.31
N CYS A 38 16.27 2.41 6.91
CA CYS A 38 14.82 2.44 7.01
C CYS A 38 14.21 1.75 5.79
N HIS A 39 13.28 0.81 6.01
CA HIS A 39 12.66 0.01 4.95
C HIS A 39 11.17 -0.19 5.20
N TYR A 40 10.41 -0.44 4.13
CA TYR A 40 9.00 -0.80 4.26
C TYR A 40 8.83 -2.18 4.91
N GLY A 41 7.89 -2.30 5.86
CA GLY A 41 7.53 -3.57 6.48
C GLY A 41 6.47 -4.35 5.71
N LYS A 42 6.13 -5.56 6.17
CA LYS A 42 5.03 -6.42 5.71
C LYS A 42 3.64 -5.87 6.05
N ALA A 43 3.39 -4.62 5.70
CA ALA A 43 2.17 -3.89 5.94
C ALA A 43 1.85 -2.97 4.76
N VAL A 44 0.70 -2.30 4.82
CA VAL A 44 0.44 -1.12 3.99
C VAL A 44 1.11 0.07 4.63
N THR A 45 1.84 0.86 3.85
CA THR A 45 2.37 2.16 4.25
C THR A 45 1.75 3.25 3.37
N VAL A 46 1.20 4.29 3.99
CA VAL A 46 0.63 5.46 3.29
C VAL A 46 1.42 6.68 3.72
N GLN A 47 1.92 7.43 2.74
CA GLN A 47 2.65 8.68 2.96
C GLN A 47 2.07 9.79 2.08
N CYS A 48 1.90 10.95 2.70
CA CYS A 48 1.46 12.18 2.06
C CYS A 48 2.68 13.08 1.91
N ILE A 49 3.19 13.23 0.68
CA ILE A 49 4.36 14.09 0.44
C ILE A 49 3.94 15.53 0.12
N ARG A 50 4.80 16.48 0.47
CA ARG A 50 4.49 17.93 0.48
C ARG A 50 4.19 18.53 -0.90
N ASP A 51 4.57 17.83 -1.97
CA ASP A 51 4.26 18.19 -3.36
C ASP A 51 2.86 17.73 -3.81
N GLY A 52 2.05 17.20 -2.88
CA GLY A 52 0.67 16.83 -3.16
C GLY A 52 0.53 15.47 -3.85
N GLN A 53 1.33 14.48 -3.44
CA GLN A 53 1.20 13.11 -3.91
C GLN A 53 0.94 12.13 -2.76
N PHE A 54 0.16 11.10 -3.08
CA PHE A 54 0.12 9.87 -2.30
C PHE A 54 1.29 8.99 -2.69
N VAL A 55 1.95 8.41 -1.70
CA VAL A 55 2.81 7.24 -1.85
C VAL A 55 2.19 6.11 -1.04
N VAL A 56 1.71 5.07 -1.72
CA VAL A 56 1.09 3.90 -1.08
C VAL A 56 1.91 2.66 -1.43
N VAL A 57 2.46 2.00 -0.41
CA VAL A 57 3.22 0.75 -0.58
C VAL A 57 2.44 -0.38 0.07
N VAL A 58 2.06 -1.37 -0.73
CA VAL A 58 1.27 -2.53 -0.31
C VAL A 58 2.14 -3.76 -0.29
N ALA A 59 2.36 -4.35 0.89
CA ALA A 59 3.00 -5.65 1.00
C ALA A 59 2.02 -6.79 0.72
N ARG A 60 2.48 -7.86 0.07
CA ARG A 60 1.62 -9.04 -0.21
C ARG A 60 1.14 -9.77 1.05
N ASP A 61 1.86 -9.61 2.16
CA ASP A 61 1.59 -10.30 3.44
C ASP A 61 0.53 -9.56 4.29
N VAL A 62 -0.11 -8.51 3.75
CA VAL A 62 -1.22 -7.80 4.43
C VAL A 62 -2.49 -8.66 4.54
N THR A 63 -2.59 -9.74 3.78
CA THR A 63 -3.66 -10.75 3.89
C THR A 63 -3.08 -12.15 4.08
N LEU A 64 -3.91 -13.05 4.61
CA LEU A 64 -3.68 -14.50 4.59
C LEU A 64 -4.93 -15.18 3.98
N PRO A 65 -4.83 -15.86 2.82
CA PRO A 65 -3.62 -16.11 2.01
C PRO A 65 -2.97 -14.83 1.46
N ARG A 66 -1.72 -14.92 0.98
CA ARG A 66 -0.99 -13.74 0.51
C ARG A 66 -1.71 -13.11 -0.67
N LEU A 67 -1.80 -11.78 -0.66
CA LEU A 67 -2.44 -10.98 -1.69
C LEU A 67 -1.71 -11.14 -3.03
N SER A 68 -2.48 -11.26 -4.11
CA SER A 68 -1.95 -11.06 -5.47
C SER A 68 -1.82 -9.56 -5.70
N LEU A 69 -0.60 -9.06 -5.83
CA LEU A 69 -0.37 -7.63 -6.00
C LEU A 69 -0.91 -7.10 -7.33
N ASP A 70 -1.01 -7.95 -8.35
CA ASP A 70 -1.57 -7.59 -9.66
C ASP A 70 -3.10 -7.41 -9.65
N SER A 71 -3.79 -7.91 -8.60
CA SER A 71 -5.24 -7.73 -8.49
C SER A 71 -5.62 -6.40 -7.82
N VAL A 72 -4.64 -5.67 -7.29
CA VAL A 72 -4.83 -4.43 -6.53
C VAL A 72 -4.96 -3.23 -7.47
N HIS A 73 -6.03 -2.46 -7.31
CA HIS A 73 -6.33 -1.30 -8.14
C HIS A 73 -6.93 -0.16 -7.32
N LEU A 74 -6.69 1.08 -7.78
CA LEU A 74 -7.28 2.29 -7.22
C LEU A 74 -8.69 2.51 -7.77
N LEU A 75 -9.49 3.35 -7.10
CA LEU A 75 -10.83 3.71 -7.55
C LEU A 75 -10.84 4.27 -8.98
N GLY A 76 -9.82 5.04 -9.36
CA GLY A 76 -9.67 5.63 -10.69
C GLY A 76 -9.18 4.68 -11.78
N GLY A 77 -9.07 3.38 -11.50
CA GLY A 77 -8.63 2.37 -12.48
C GLY A 77 -7.17 1.96 -12.31
N ASN A 78 -6.61 1.37 -13.37
CA ASN A 78 -5.27 0.77 -13.37
C ASN A 78 -4.38 1.26 -14.53
N ASP A 79 -4.74 2.39 -15.15
CA ASP A 79 -3.90 3.05 -16.15
C ASP A 79 -3.07 4.16 -15.48
N PRO A 80 -1.86 4.48 -15.96
CA PRO A 80 -1.08 5.60 -15.45
C PRO A 80 -1.91 6.90 -15.39
N PRO A 81 -1.86 7.67 -14.29
CA PRO A 81 -0.94 7.54 -13.15
C PRO A 81 -1.42 6.62 -12.02
N CYS A 82 -2.49 5.85 -12.22
CA CYS A 82 -3.15 5.05 -11.18
C CYS A 82 -2.68 3.59 -11.12
N SER A 83 -1.82 3.18 -12.06
CA SER A 83 -1.08 1.93 -12.00
C SER A 83 0.08 2.01 -11.00
N PRO A 84 0.61 0.87 -10.50
CA PRO A 84 1.86 0.86 -9.75
C PRO A 84 2.99 1.54 -10.53
N VAL A 85 3.80 2.36 -9.85
CA VAL A 85 5.05 2.93 -10.39
C VAL A 85 6.22 1.95 -10.27
N GLY A 86 6.07 0.93 -9.43
CA GLY A 86 7.03 -0.16 -9.29
C GLY A 86 6.42 -1.32 -8.51
N SER A 87 6.89 -2.53 -8.82
CA SER A 87 6.46 -3.76 -8.15
C SER A 87 7.65 -4.69 -7.96
N THR A 88 7.61 -5.43 -6.86
CA THR A 88 8.50 -6.56 -6.56
C THR A 88 7.65 -7.79 -6.24
N PRO A 89 8.23 -8.98 -6.08
CA PRO A 89 7.48 -10.15 -5.64
C PRO A 89 6.82 -10.01 -4.26
N SER A 90 7.16 -8.97 -3.48
CA SER A 90 6.68 -8.74 -2.11
C SER A 90 5.92 -7.41 -1.94
N PHE A 91 6.11 -6.43 -2.83
CA PHE A 91 5.53 -5.10 -2.70
C PHE A 91 4.98 -4.54 -4.01
N ALA A 92 3.89 -3.79 -3.96
CA ALA A 92 3.44 -2.88 -5.02
C ALA A 92 3.52 -1.44 -4.52
N ILE A 93 4.04 -0.55 -5.36
CA ILE A 93 4.32 0.85 -5.04
C ILE A 93 3.47 1.71 -5.96
N TYR A 94 2.61 2.54 -5.37
CA TYR A 94 1.78 3.51 -6.07
C TYR A 94 2.23 4.91 -5.69
N GLN A 95 2.39 5.77 -6.69
CA GLN A 95 2.70 7.18 -6.48
C GLN A 95 1.89 8.01 -7.47
N PHE A 96 0.96 8.82 -6.96
CA PHE A 96 0.02 9.58 -7.78
C PHE A 96 -0.43 10.87 -7.09
N PRO A 97 -0.85 11.91 -7.85
CA PRO A 97 -1.34 13.16 -7.27
C PRO A 97 -2.55 12.95 -6.37
N VAL A 98 -2.65 13.69 -5.26
CA VAL A 98 -3.82 13.60 -4.35
C VAL A 98 -5.14 14.04 -4.98
N THR A 99 -5.12 14.62 -6.18
CA THR A 99 -6.31 15.03 -6.94
C THR A 99 -6.68 14.06 -8.07
N ALA A 100 -5.96 12.94 -8.20
CA ALA A 100 -6.12 11.97 -9.27
C ALA A 100 -6.69 10.62 -8.78
N CYS A 101 -6.82 9.66 -9.69
CA CYS A 101 -7.14 8.26 -9.39
C CYS A 101 -8.42 8.03 -8.59
N GLY A 102 -9.43 8.86 -8.83
CA GLY A 102 -10.72 8.79 -8.13
C GLY A 102 -10.68 9.31 -6.70
N THR A 103 -9.63 10.04 -6.32
CA THR A 103 -9.55 10.66 -4.98
C THR A 103 -10.67 11.69 -4.82
N SER A 104 -11.35 11.63 -3.69
CA SER A 104 -12.32 12.64 -3.27
C SER A 104 -11.65 13.68 -2.37
N MET A 105 -12.03 14.94 -2.52
CA MET A 105 -11.57 16.04 -1.68
C MET A 105 -12.75 16.52 -0.83
N MET A 106 -12.54 16.63 0.47
CA MET A 106 -13.54 17.13 1.42
C MET A 106 -12.90 18.15 2.35
N GLU A 107 -13.68 19.10 2.86
CA GLU A 107 -13.25 19.98 3.95
C GLU A 107 -13.76 19.42 5.27
N ASP A 108 -12.85 19.10 6.19
CA ASP A 108 -13.18 18.66 7.54
C ASP A 108 -12.44 19.51 8.57
N SER A 109 -13.22 20.16 9.44
CA SER A 109 -12.70 20.90 10.61
C SER A 109 -11.63 21.94 10.25
N GLY A 110 -11.77 22.60 9.09
CA GLY A 110 -10.83 23.62 8.58
C GLY A 110 -9.60 23.07 7.86
N TYR A 111 -9.57 21.78 7.54
CA TYR A 111 -8.51 21.14 6.76
C TYR A 111 -9.09 20.52 5.50
N VAL A 112 -8.25 20.42 4.47
CA VAL A 112 -8.60 19.71 3.23
C VAL A 112 -8.17 18.25 3.37
N VAL A 113 -9.12 17.34 3.34
CA VAL A 113 -8.90 15.89 3.41
C VAL A 113 -9.04 15.30 2.02
N TYR A 114 -8.00 14.61 1.57
CA TYR A 114 -7.97 13.82 0.35
C TYR A 114 -8.18 12.35 0.73
N GLU A 115 -9.22 11.72 0.21
CA GLU A 115 -9.56 10.33 0.51
C GLU A 115 -9.59 9.49 -0.77
N ASN A 116 -8.92 8.34 -0.74
CA ASN A 116 -8.95 7.37 -1.82
C ASN A 116 -9.16 5.95 -1.27
N ARG A 117 -9.60 5.05 -2.16
CA ARG A 117 -9.84 3.64 -1.86
C ARG A 117 -9.12 2.76 -2.87
N MET A 118 -8.48 1.73 -2.35
CA MET A 118 -7.83 0.66 -3.09
C MET A 118 -8.52 -0.67 -2.80
N THR A 119 -8.75 -1.48 -3.84
CA THR A 119 -9.44 -2.77 -3.74
C THR A 119 -8.70 -3.84 -4.52
N SER A 120 -8.84 -5.10 -4.10
CA SER A 120 -8.41 -6.26 -4.91
C SER A 120 -9.56 -6.84 -5.72
N SER A 121 -9.27 -7.30 -6.94
CA SER A 121 -10.16 -8.21 -7.66
C SER A 121 -9.96 -9.64 -7.18
N TYR A 122 -10.99 -10.47 -7.37
CA TYR A 122 -10.96 -11.89 -7.08
C TYR A 122 -11.70 -12.68 -8.14
N GLU A 123 -11.21 -13.88 -8.44
CA GLU A 123 -11.82 -14.83 -9.33
C GLU A 123 -12.49 -15.95 -8.53
N VAL A 124 -13.68 -16.36 -8.98
CA VAL A 124 -14.45 -17.43 -8.34
C VAL A 124 -14.60 -18.57 -9.34
N GLY A 125 -13.98 -19.70 -9.02
CA GLY A 125 -14.21 -20.95 -9.73
C GLY A 125 -15.56 -21.54 -9.33
N ILE A 126 -16.46 -21.70 -10.30
CA ILE A 126 -17.81 -22.23 -10.08
C ILE A 126 -17.87 -23.67 -10.58
N GLY A 127 -18.26 -24.59 -9.69
CA GLY A 127 -18.47 -26.01 -10.00
C GLY A 127 -19.87 -26.49 -9.57
N PRO A 128 -20.26 -27.72 -9.98
CA PRO A 128 -21.58 -28.27 -9.66
C PRO A 128 -21.83 -28.48 -8.16
N LEU A 129 -20.78 -28.49 -7.33
CA LEU A 129 -20.85 -28.68 -5.88
C LEU A 129 -20.61 -27.39 -5.08
N GLY A 130 -20.49 -26.24 -5.76
CA GLY A 130 -20.27 -24.95 -5.11
C GLY A 130 -19.24 -24.08 -5.81
N SER A 131 -18.97 -22.93 -5.20
CA SER A 131 -18.03 -21.92 -5.69
C SER A 131 -16.84 -21.77 -4.73
N ILE A 132 -15.64 -21.69 -5.27
CA ILE A 132 -14.41 -21.50 -4.49
C ILE A 132 -13.58 -20.35 -5.06
N THR A 133 -12.84 -19.64 -4.20
CA THR A 133 -11.83 -18.67 -4.61
C THR A 133 -10.55 -18.93 -3.83
N ARG A 134 -9.41 -18.63 -4.47
CA ARG A 134 -8.09 -18.65 -3.84
C ARG A 134 -7.57 -17.25 -3.57
N ASP A 135 -8.27 -16.24 -4.07
CA ASP A 135 -7.86 -14.85 -4.00
C ASP A 135 -8.25 -14.23 -2.67
N SER A 136 -7.48 -13.22 -2.27
CA SER A 136 -7.74 -12.49 -1.04
C SER A 136 -8.62 -11.28 -1.30
N HIS A 137 -9.60 -11.08 -0.44
CA HIS A 137 -10.38 -9.84 -0.40
C HIS A 137 -9.59 -8.78 0.37
N PHE A 138 -9.21 -7.71 -0.30
CA PHE A 138 -8.46 -6.58 0.25
C PHE A 138 -9.19 -5.28 -0.11
N GLU A 139 -9.43 -4.47 0.90
CA GLU A 139 -9.98 -3.12 0.76
C GLU A 139 -9.24 -2.20 1.72
N LEU A 140 -8.75 -1.08 1.20
CA LEU A 140 -8.02 -0.08 1.96
C LEU A 140 -8.61 1.29 1.65
N LEU A 141 -9.13 1.95 2.68
CA LEU A 141 -9.45 3.38 2.66
C LEU A 141 -8.28 4.14 3.28
N PHE A 142 -7.81 5.18 2.61
CA PHE A 142 -6.69 5.99 3.12
C PHE A 142 -6.90 7.47 2.85
N GLN A 143 -6.37 8.29 3.75
CA GLN A 143 -6.59 9.73 3.77
C GLN A 143 -5.28 10.50 3.99
N CYS A 144 -5.19 11.67 3.36
CA CYS A 144 -4.20 12.71 3.65
C CYS A 144 -4.92 13.98 4.09
N ARG A 145 -4.41 14.65 5.12
CA ARG A 145 -4.94 15.90 5.68
C ARG A 145 -3.88 16.99 5.64
#